data_AF-A0A6L3MKL8-F1
#
_entry.id   AF-A0A6L3MKL8-F1
#
_cell.length_a   1.000
_cell.length_b   1.000
_cell.length_c   1.000
_cell.angle_alpha   90.00
_cell.angle_beta   90.00
_cell.angle_gamma   90.00
#
_symmetry.space_group_name_H-M   'P 1'
#
loop_
_entity.id
_entity.type
_entity.pdbx_description
1 polymer ?
#
loop_
_entity_poly.entity_id
_entity_poly.type
_entity_poly.pdbx_seq_one_letter_code
_entity_poly.pdbx_strand_id
1 'polypeptide(L)'
;RTAALRALFAAARELSGAWPAFVQLASVIDRACAGEPAVAGPIKAQPVDLTGIRTQRAALFALSGDIAAQWLGNEAGVLERDDPEFVHQMRVALRRLRTLMRFFPRFADDRWQDTFGVDLRWLAALLGTVRDWDVFSTESLPALIAADGGSADWDGTLDAARVQAAAARVELRQALHSARYARLTLGWLEWL
;
A
#
# COMPACT_ATOMS: atom_id res chain seq x y z
N ARG A 1 27.44 -11.48 7.60
CA ARG A 1 26.03 -11.40 7.12
C ARG A 1 25.37 -10.07 7.51
N THR A 2 25.29 -9.71 8.79
CA THR A 2 24.66 -8.44 9.26
C THR A 2 25.31 -7.18 8.70
N ALA A 3 26.64 -7.12 8.61
CA ALA A 3 27.35 -5.97 8.03
C ALA A 3 27.01 -5.75 6.54
N ALA A 4 26.88 -6.85 5.77
CA ALA A 4 26.49 -6.79 4.36
C ALA A 4 25.04 -6.29 4.18
N LEU A 5 24.11 -6.74 5.04
CA LEU A 5 22.72 -6.24 5.03
C LEU A 5 22.66 -4.74 5.36
N ARG A 6 23.40 -4.27 6.37
CA ARG A 6 23.48 -2.84 6.69
C ARG A 6 24.06 -2.02 5.54
N ALA A 7 25.10 -2.52 4.88
CA ALA A 7 25.70 -1.86 3.72
C ALA A 7 24.70 -1.78 2.54
N LEU A 8 23.92 -2.84 2.32
CA LEU A 8 22.86 -2.86 1.30
C LEU A 8 21.79 -1.80 1.57
N PHE A 9 21.25 -1.74 2.79
CA PHE A 9 20.25 -0.73 3.14
C PHE A 9 20.82 0.69 3.14
N ALA A 10 22.08 0.88 3.53
CA ALA A 10 22.76 2.17 3.42
C ALA A 10 22.85 2.64 1.95
N ALA A 11 23.29 1.76 1.05
CA ALA A 11 23.33 2.05 -0.39
C ALA A 11 21.93 2.31 -0.95
N ALA A 12 20.92 1.52 -0.55
CA ALA A 12 19.54 1.71 -0.98
C ALA A 12 18.97 3.06 -0.51
N ARG A 13 19.32 3.53 0.70
CA ARG A 13 18.92 4.85 1.21
C ARG A 13 19.61 5.98 0.46
N GLU A 14 20.90 5.83 0.15
CA GLU A 14 21.65 6.79 -0.66
C GLU A 14 21.04 6.91 -2.07
N LEU A 15 20.75 5.78 -2.71
CA LEU A 15 20.07 5.72 -3.99
C LEU A 15 18.68 6.37 -3.91
N SER A 16 17.86 6.04 -2.91
CA SER A 16 16.51 6.60 -2.71
C SER A 16 16.52 8.12 -2.41
N GLY A 17 17.65 8.65 -1.95
CA GLY A 17 17.86 10.08 -1.72
C GLY A 17 18.23 10.84 -2.99
N ALA A 18 18.96 10.20 -3.90
CA ALA A 18 19.39 10.79 -5.18
C ALA A 18 18.39 10.54 -6.32
N TRP A 19 17.70 9.40 -6.29
CA TRP A 19 16.77 8.92 -7.32
C TRP A 19 15.60 8.18 -6.65
N PRO A 20 14.38 8.19 -7.21
CA PRO A 20 13.28 7.40 -6.67
C PRO A 20 13.53 5.91 -6.98
N ALA A 21 14.25 5.21 -6.09
CA ALA A 21 14.50 3.77 -6.16
C ALA A 21 13.44 3.02 -5.36
N PHE A 22 12.70 2.11 -6.00
CA PHE A 22 11.57 1.41 -5.38
C PHE A 22 11.92 -0.04 -5.06
N VAL A 23 11.44 -0.51 -3.91
CA VAL A 23 11.63 -1.91 -3.53
C VAL A 23 10.67 -2.78 -4.33
N GLN A 24 11.21 -3.85 -4.91
CA GLN A 24 10.45 -4.88 -5.60
C GLN A 24 10.67 -6.19 -4.87
N LEU A 25 9.58 -6.86 -4.47
CA LEU A 25 9.66 -8.13 -3.73
C LEU A 25 10.01 -9.32 -4.62
N ALA A 26 9.79 -9.21 -5.94
CA ALA A 26 10.24 -10.19 -6.92
C ALA A 26 11.62 -9.80 -7.44
N SER A 27 12.53 -10.78 -7.58
CA SER A 27 13.84 -10.47 -8.15
C SER A 27 13.73 -10.12 -9.64
N VAL A 28 14.72 -9.39 -10.15
CA VAL A 28 14.82 -9.09 -11.59
C VAL A 28 14.86 -10.37 -12.41
N ILE A 29 15.51 -11.42 -11.90
CA ILE A 29 15.60 -12.73 -12.55
C ILE A 29 14.24 -13.41 -12.58
N ASP A 30 13.51 -13.43 -11.45
CA ASP A 30 12.17 -14.03 -11.39
C ASP A 30 11.21 -13.34 -12.37
N ARG A 31 11.27 -12.01 -12.48
CA ARG A 31 10.49 -11.26 -13.46
C ARG A 31 10.91 -11.55 -14.89
N ALA A 32 12.21 -11.64 -15.18
CA ALA A 32 12.70 -11.97 -16.51
C ALA A 32 12.32 -13.40 -16.92
N CYS A 33 12.37 -14.36 -15.99
CA CYS A 33 11.98 -15.75 -16.22
C CYS A 33 10.47 -15.94 -16.36
N ALA A 34 9.65 -15.12 -15.68
CA ALA A 34 8.20 -15.15 -15.80
C ALA A 34 7.66 -14.59 -17.13
N GLY A 35 8.50 -13.99 -17.97
CA GLY A 35 8.06 -13.08 -19.05
C GLY A 35 7.57 -11.75 -18.45
N GLU A 36 7.18 -10.76 -19.27
CA GLU A 36 6.49 -9.56 -18.75
C GLU A 36 5.31 -10.03 -17.89
N PRO A 37 5.39 -9.95 -16.56
CA PRO A 37 4.38 -10.56 -15.74
C PRO A 37 3.19 -9.64 -15.84
N ALA A 38 2.17 -10.05 -16.61
CA ALA A 38 0.87 -9.40 -16.54
C ALA A 38 0.54 -9.25 -15.06
N VAL A 39 0.25 -8.03 -14.60
CA VAL A 39 -0.05 -7.78 -13.19
C VAL A 39 -1.07 -8.82 -12.74
N ALA A 40 -0.62 -9.71 -11.87
CA ALA A 40 -1.43 -10.77 -11.31
C ALA A 40 -2.59 -10.15 -10.53
N GLY A 41 -3.65 -10.92 -10.27
CA GLY A 41 -4.79 -10.43 -9.50
C GLY A 41 -4.38 -9.84 -8.12
N PRO A 42 -5.24 -9.02 -7.51
CA PRO A 42 -4.95 -8.37 -6.24
C PRO A 42 -4.49 -9.34 -5.16
N ILE A 43 -3.38 -8.99 -4.49
CA ILE A 43 -2.82 -9.82 -3.41
C ILE A 43 -3.62 -9.57 -2.13
N LYS A 44 -4.20 -10.63 -1.59
CA LYS A 44 -5.00 -10.57 -0.36
C LYS A 44 -4.18 -11.04 0.85
N ALA A 45 -4.53 -10.51 2.01
CA ALA A 45 -4.03 -10.98 3.30
C ALA A 45 -4.17 -12.50 3.43
N GLN A 46 -3.10 -13.19 3.83
CA GLN A 46 -3.15 -14.62 4.10
C GLN A 46 -3.18 -14.88 5.62
N PRO A 47 -3.77 -16.00 6.06
CA PRO A 47 -3.59 -16.48 7.42
C PRO A 47 -2.10 -16.75 7.67
N VAL A 48 -1.56 -16.18 8.75
CA VAL A 48 -0.18 -16.43 9.17
C VAL A 48 -0.19 -17.54 10.21
N ASP A 49 0.49 -18.65 9.91
CA ASP A 49 0.68 -19.72 10.88
C ASP A 49 1.69 -19.27 11.96
N LEU A 50 1.21 -19.19 13.20
CA LEU A 50 2.03 -18.84 14.36
C LEU A 50 2.44 -20.10 15.16
N THR A 51 2.13 -21.30 14.67
CA THR A 51 2.48 -22.56 15.33
C THR A 51 3.98 -22.64 15.55
N GLY A 52 4.39 -22.89 16.80
CA GLY A 52 5.79 -22.97 17.17
C GLY A 52 6.51 -21.65 17.36
N ILE A 53 5.88 -20.49 17.09
CA ILE A 53 6.47 -19.18 17.40
C ILE A 53 6.46 -18.94 18.91
N ARG A 54 7.64 -18.75 19.50
CA ARG A 54 7.82 -18.61 20.95
C ARG A 54 8.18 -17.20 21.42
N THR A 55 8.37 -16.25 20.51
CA THR A 55 8.78 -14.88 20.86
C THR A 55 7.90 -13.83 20.19
N GLN A 56 7.68 -12.70 20.88
CA GLN A 56 6.94 -11.57 20.33
C GLN A 56 7.61 -11.03 19.06
N ARG A 57 8.95 -10.99 19.01
CA ARG A 57 9.69 -10.51 17.85
C ARG A 57 9.46 -11.39 16.62
N ALA A 58 9.51 -12.72 16.79
CA ALA A 58 9.25 -13.65 15.70
C ALA A 58 7.80 -13.57 15.20
N ALA A 59 6.83 -13.39 16.10
CA ALA A 59 5.43 -13.19 15.73
C ALA A 59 5.23 -11.88 14.94
N LEU A 60 5.84 -10.78 15.41
CA LEU A 60 5.80 -9.49 14.74
C LEU A 60 6.42 -9.56 13.34
N PHE A 61 7.55 -10.23 13.20
CA PHE A 61 8.22 -10.43 11.90
C PHE A 61 7.35 -11.23 10.94
N ALA A 62 6.78 -12.36 11.38
CA ALA A 62 5.92 -13.21 10.54
C ALA A 62 4.66 -12.47 10.07
N LEU A 63 3.97 -11.78 10.98
CA LEU A 63 2.77 -11.00 10.67
C LEU A 63 3.08 -9.81 9.76
N SER A 64 4.18 -9.10 10.03
CA SER A 64 4.62 -7.98 9.20
C SER A 64 5.06 -8.42 7.81
N GLY A 65 5.62 -9.62 7.66
CA GLY A 65 5.98 -10.20 6.38
C GLY A 65 4.78 -10.37 5.45
N ASP A 66 3.69 -10.97 5.95
CA ASP A 66 2.43 -11.08 5.19
C ASP A 66 1.83 -9.70 4.86
N ILE A 67 1.87 -8.76 5.81
CA ILE A 67 1.39 -7.38 5.58
C ILE A 67 2.24 -6.68 4.51
N ALA A 68 3.56 -6.84 4.53
CA ALA A 68 4.46 -6.25 3.54
C ALA A 68 4.23 -6.88 2.15
N ALA A 69 4.01 -8.19 2.08
CA ALA A 69 3.65 -8.88 0.84
C ALA A 69 2.33 -8.36 0.27
N GLN A 70 1.30 -8.18 1.11
CA GLN A 70 0.03 -7.59 0.69
C GLN A 70 0.18 -6.13 0.26
N TRP A 71 0.91 -5.31 1.02
CA TRP A 71 1.10 -3.90 0.69
C TRP A 71 1.88 -3.76 -0.63
N LEU A 72 3.12 -4.20 -0.66
CA LEU A 72 4.03 -3.96 -1.78
C LEU A 72 3.64 -4.76 -3.02
N GLY A 73 3.01 -5.93 -2.83
CA GLY A 73 2.57 -6.77 -3.94
C GLY A 73 1.36 -6.25 -4.71
N ASN A 74 0.61 -5.28 -4.16
CA ASN A 74 -0.47 -4.61 -4.91
C ASN A 74 -0.03 -3.30 -5.59
N GLU A 75 1.21 -2.84 -5.36
CA GLU A 75 1.70 -1.56 -5.86
C GLU A 75 1.64 -1.47 -7.38
N ALA A 76 2.16 -2.49 -8.09
CA ALA A 76 2.13 -2.54 -9.55
C ALA A 76 0.69 -2.46 -10.10
N GLY A 77 -0.27 -3.10 -9.43
CA GLY A 77 -1.68 -3.02 -9.85
C GLY A 77 -2.31 -1.66 -9.63
N VAL A 78 -1.94 -0.92 -8.57
CA VAL A 78 -2.36 0.47 -8.42
C VAL A 78 -1.76 1.37 -9.50
N LEU A 79 -0.52 1.11 -9.90
CA LEU A 79 0.18 1.90 -10.90
C LEU A 79 -0.30 1.64 -12.34
N GLU A 80 -0.60 0.38 -12.67
CA GLU A 80 -0.80 -0.06 -14.06
C GLU A 80 -2.27 -0.38 -14.39
N ARG A 81 -3.14 -0.54 -13.38
CA ARG A 81 -4.54 -0.97 -13.57
C ARG A 81 -5.51 -0.01 -12.89
N ASP A 82 -6.74 0.00 -13.37
CA ASP A 82 -7.83 0.78 -12.78
C ASP A 82 -8.74 -0.06 -11.85
N ASP A 83 -8.38 -1.32 -11.60
CA ASP A 83 -9.12 -2.18 -10.67
C ASP A 83 -9.04 -1.64 -9.22
N PRO A 84 -10.18 -1.26 -8.62
CA PRO A 84 -10.23 -0.68 -7.26
C PRO A 84 -9.78 -1.65 -6.17
N GLU A 85 -9.75 -2.96 -6.44
CA GLU A 85 -9.39 -3.96 -5.45
C GLU A 85 -7.90 -3.86 -5.05
N PHE A 86 -6.99 -3.44 -5.95
CA PHE A 86 -5.58 -3.22 -5.58
C PHE A 86 -5.44 -2.11 -4.52
N VAL A 87 -6.13 -0.99 -4.71
CA VAL A 87 -6.18 0.12 -3.73
C VAL A 87 -6.82 -0.36 -2.43
N HIS A 88 -7.90 -1.13 -2.52
CA HIS A 88 -8.56 -1.71 -1.36
C HIS A 88 -7.60 -2.59 -0.55
N GLN A 89 -6.86 -3.48 -1.20
CA GLN A 89 -5.92 -4.39 -0.53
C GLN A 89 -4.71 -3.66 0.08
N MET A 90 -4.15 -2.65 -0.58
CA MET A 90 -3.12 -1.80 0.04
C MET A 90 -3.65 -1.09 1.30
N ARG A 91 -4.88 -0.56 1.24
CA ARG A 91 -5.53 0.08 2.41
C ARG A 91 -5.78 -0.91 3.54
N VAL A 92 -6.19 -2.15 3.23
CA VAL A 92 -6.33 -3.23 4.21
C VAL A 92 -4.97 -3.53 4.86
N ALA A 93 -3.89 -3.65 4.08
CA ALA A 93 -2.55 -3.90 4.60
C ALA A 93 -2.10 -2.80 5.58
N LEU A 94 -2.27 -1.52 5.24
CA LEU A 94 -1.90 -0.43 6.15
C LEU A 94 -2.75 -0.37 7.43
N ARG A 95 -4.06 -0.69 7.33
CA ARG A 95 -4.92 -0.79 8.52
C ARG A 95 -4.47 -1.95 9.41
N ARG A 96 -4.13 -3.10 8.82
CA ARG A 96 -3.58 -4.27 9.53
C ARG A 96 -2.26 -3.91 10.20
N LEU A 97 -1.36 -3.23 9.50
CA LEU A 97 -0.09 -2.76 10.06
C LEU A 97 -0.29 -1.90 11.30
N ARG A 98 -1.10 -0.84 11.19
CA ARG A 98 -1.39 0.06 12.31
C ARG A 98 -2.01 -0.67 13.50
N THR A 99 -2.87 -1.65 13.22
CA THR A 99 -3.49 -2.48 14.26
C THR A 99 -2.48 -3.42 14.91
N LEU A 100 -1.63 -4.08 14.10
CA LEU A 100 -0.56 -4.95 14.57
C LEU A 100 0.35 -4.20 15.55
N MET A 101 0.79 -3.00 15.19
CA MET A 101 1.69 -2.22 16.04
C MET A 101 1.09 -1.87 17.42
N ARG A 102 -0.25 -1.75 17.53
CA ARG A 102 -0.93 -1.57 18.83
C ARG A 102 -0.83 -2.80 19.74
N PHE A 103 -0.69 -4.00 19.18
CA PHE A 103 -0.47 -5.24 19.94
C PHE A 103 0.98 -5.46 20.35
N PHE A 104 1.92 -4.71 19.76
CA PHE A 104 3.36 -4.81 20.00
C PHE A 104 3.94 -3.49 20.52
N PRO A 105 3.42 -2.91 21.62
CA PRO A 105 3.81 -1.57 22.09
C PRO A 105 5.31 -1.46 22.46
N ARG A 106 5.96 -2.58 22.81
CA ARG A 106 7.42 -2.64 23.03
C ARG A 106 8.24 -2.32 21.78
N PHE A 107 7.66 -2.47 20.59
CA PHE A 107 8.31 -2.23 19.30
C PHE A 107 7.72 -1.01 18.57
N ALA A 108 6.56 -0.51 19.03
CA ALA A 108 5.85 0.65 18.50
C ALA A 108 6.01 1.87 19.44
N ASP A 109 7.24 2.14 19.88
CA ASP A 109 7.56 3.25 20.76
C ASP A 109 7.44 4.61 20.04
N ASP A 110 7.64 5.71 20.76
CA ASP A 110 7.55 7.06 20.20
C ASP A 110 8.52 7.25 19.03
N ARG A 111 9.70 6.65 19.10
CA ARG A 111 10.67 6.67 18.00
C ARG A 111 10.13 6.00 16.74
N TRP A 112 9.45 4.86 16.86
CA TRP A 112 8.77 4.23 15.73
C TRP A 112 7.67 5.13 15.16
N GLN A 113 6.87 5.77 16.02
CA GLN A 113 5.82 6.70 15.60
C GLN A 113 6.37 7.93 14.86
N ASP A 114 7.48 8.48 15.34
CA ASP A 114 8.17 9.60 14.70
C ASP A 114 8.76 9.20 13.35
N THR A 115 9.28 7.96 13.26
CA THR A 115 9.90 7.45 12.04
C THR A 115 8.88 7.12 10.95
N PHE A 116 7.77 6.45 11.31
CA PHE A 116 6.83 5.90 10.32
C PHE A 116 5.42 6.46 10.41
N GLY A 117 4.99 6.94 11.58
CA GLY A 117 3.59 7.28 11.84
C GLY A 117 3.06 8.37 10.92
N VAL A 118 3.85 9.42 10.65
CA VAL A 118 3.48 10.51 9.74
C VAL A 118 3.29 10.01 8.31
N ASP A 119 4.24 9.23 7.80
CA ASP A 119 4.24 8.75 6.43
C ASP A 119 3.20 7.65 6.18
N LEU A 120 2.99 6.76 7.16
CA LEU A 120 1.91 5.77 7.12
C LEU A 120 0.52 6.44 7.14
N ARG A 121 0.35 7.53 7.90
CA ARG A 121 -0.91 8.31 7.89
C ARG A 121 -1.13 9.02 6.57
N TRP A 122 -0.08 9.62 6.01
CA TRP A 122 -0.12 10.27 4.70
C TRP A 122 -0.54 9.29 3.60
N LEU A 123 0.12 8.13 3.52
CA LEU A 123 -0.23 7.12 2.51
C LEU A 123 -1.64 6.55 2.73
N ALA A 124 -2.03 6.31 3.98
CA ALA A 124 -3.37 5.83 4.30
C ALA A 124 -4.47 6.84 3.93
N ALA A 125 -4.19 8.15 4.04
CA ALA A 125 -5.13 9.20 3.63
C ALA A 125 -5.35 9.19 2.12
N LEU A 126 -4.28 9.11 1.32
CA LEU A 126 -4.37 9.04 -0.14
C LEU A 126 -5.14 7.79 -0.62
N LEU A 127 -4.83 6.62 -0.06
CA LEU A 127 -5.57 5.39 -0.33
C LEU A 127 -7.04 5.48 0.10
N GLY A 128 -7.30 6.20 1.19
CA GLY A 128 -8.65 6.51 1.67
C GLY A 128 -9.44 7.32 0.66
N THR A 129 -8.89 8.45 0.20
CA THR A 129 -9.53 9.33 -0.79
C THR A 129 -9.90 8.58 -2.06
N VAL A 130 -8.99 7.76 -2.62
CA VAL A 130 -9.31 6.96 -3.81
C VAL A 130 -10.43 5.97 -3.53
N ARG A 131 -10.37 5.26 -2.39
CA ARG A 131 -11.41 4.28 -2.04
C ARG A 131 -12.77 4.94 -1.79
N ASP A 132 -12.79 6.14 -1.21
CA ASP A 132 -14.03 6.89 -0.98
C ASP A 132 -14.69 7.25 -2.32
N TRP A 133 -13.90 7.69 -3.31
CA TRP A 133 -14.40 7.92 -4.67
C TRP A 133 -14.83 6.65 -5.39
N ASP A 134 -14.13 5.53 -5.20
CA ASP A 134 -14.54 4.24 -5.75
C ASP A 134 -15.91 3.83 -5.20
N VAL A 135 -16.07 3.83 -3.87
CA VAL A 135 -17.36 3.49 -3.21
C VAL A 135 -18.44 4.47 -3.64
N PHE A 136 -18.14 5.77 -3.66
CA PHE A 136 -19.10 6.78 -4.07
C PHE A 136 -19.58 6.54 -5.51
N SER A 137 -18.67 6.26 -6.43
CA SER A 137 -19.01 6.12 -7.85
C SER A 137 -19.69 4.79 -8.18
N THR A 138 -19.35 3.70 -7.49
CA THR A 138 -19.86 2.36 -7.81
C THR A 138 -21.02 1.90 -6.94
N GLU A 139 -21.19 2.48 -5.75
CA GLU A 139 -22.20 2.03 -4.78
C GLU A 139 -23.14 3.19 -4.42
N SER A 140 -22.62 4.28 -3.84
CA SER A 140 -23.45 5.34 -3.25
C SER A 140 -24.22 6.15 -4.29
N LEU A 141 -23.55 6.65 -5.34
CA LEU A 141 -24.17 7.51 -6.36
C LEU A 141 -25.21 6.74 -7.21
N PRO A 142 -24.95 5.50 -7.68
CA PRO A 142 -25.98 4.69 -8.33
C PRO A 142 -27.21 4.46 -7.45
N ALA A 143 -27.03 4.22 -6.15
CA ALA A 143 -28.15 4.05 -5.23
C ALA A 143 -28.99 5.33 -5.07
N LEU A 144 -28.34 6.50 -5.04
CA LEU A 144 -29.03 7.79 -5.01
C LEU A 144 -29.83 8.06 -6.29
N ILE A 145 -29.21 7.83 -7.45
CA ILE A 145 -29.86 7.99 -8.77
C ILE A 145 -31.10 7.08 -8.88
N ALA A 146 -30.98 5.83 -8.42
CA ALA A 146 -32.09 4.90 -8.43
C ALA A 146 -33.24 5.35 -7.50
N ALA A 147 -32.92 5.93 -6.35
CA ALA A 147 -33.90 6.46 -5.41
C ALA A 147 -34.60 7.73 -5.96
N ASP A 148 -33.93 8.49 -6.82
CA ASP A 148 -34.43 9.74 -7.41
C ASP A 148 -35.20 9.54 -8.73
N GLY A 149 -35.33 8.29 -9.20
CA GLY A 149 -36.17 7.95 -10.35
C GLY A 149 -35.48 7.98 -11.71
N GLY A 150 -34.15 8.11 -11.78
CA GLY A 150 -33.37 7.99 -13.01
C GLY A 150 -32.23 8.99 -13.16
N SER A 151 -31.42 8.84 -14.21
CA SER A 151 -30.13 9.55 -14.34
C SER A 151 -30.18 10.89 -15.07
N ALA A 152 -31.31 11.29 -15.66
CA ALA A 152 -31.35 12.43 -16.60
C ALA A 152 -30.87 13.76 -15.98
N ASP A 153 -31.13 13.98 -14.69
CA ASP A 153 -30.71 15.19 -13.98
C ASP A 153 -29.34 15.06 -13.28
N TRP A 154 -28.71 13.87 -13.35
CA TRP A 154 -27.49 13.53 -12.61
C TRP A 154 -26.21 13.53 -13.45
N ASP A 155 -26.30 13.80 -14.76
CA ASP A 155 -25.16 13.75 -15.69
C ASP A 155 -23.99 14.63 -15.21
N GLY A 156 -24.28 15.87 -14.76
CA GLY A 156 -23.25 16.76 -14.22
C GLY A 156 -22.57 16.23 -12.95
N THR A 157 -23.32 15.55 -12.09
CA THR A 157 -22.77 14.92 -10.87
C THR A 157 -21.93 13.69 -11.21
N LEU A 158 -22.38 12.86 -12.17
CA LEU A 158 -21.63 11.71 -12.65
C LEU A 158 -20.29 12.14 -13.25
N ASP A 159 -20.28 13.19 -14.07
CA ASP A 159 -19.05 13.71 -14.65
C ASP A 159 -18.13 14.32 -13.60
N ALA A 160 -18.65 15.09 -12.65
CA ALA A 160 -17.86 15.61 -11.54
C ALA A 160 -17.25 14.47 -10.71
N ALA A 161 -18.01 13.41 -10.41
CA ALA A 161 -17.52 12.24 -9.67
C ALA A 161 -16.38 11.53 -10.40
N ARG A 162 -16.51 11.33 -11.73
CA ARG A 162 -15.46 10.74 -12.57
C ARG A 162 -14.18 11.57 -12.56
N VAL A 163 -14.31 12.90 -12.68
CA VAL A 163 -13.15 13.82 -12.64
C VAL A 163 -12.44 13.72 -11.30
N GLN A 164 -13.16 13.72 -10.19
CA GLN A 164 -12.56 13.63 -8.85
C GLN A 164 -11.91 12.26 -8.59
N ALA A 165 -12.57 11.17 -9.00
CA ALA A 165 -12.01 9.83 -8.89
C ALA A 165 -10.70 9.70 -9.70
N ALA A 166 -10.67 10.23 -10.92
CA ALA A 166 -9.47 10.25 -11.75
C ALA A 166 -8.34 11.09 -11.11
N ALA A 167 -8.66 12.28 -10.59
CA ALA A 167 -7.69 13.14 -9.92
C ALA A 167 -7.07 12.47 -8.69
N ALA A 168 -7.89 11.85 -7.83
CA ALA A 168 -7.42 11.12 -6.66
C ALA A 168 -6.49 9.95 -7.04
N ARG A 169 -6.81 9.22 -8.12
CA ARG A 169 -5.96 8.13 -8.62
C ARG A 169 -4.63 8.64 -9.15
N VAL A 170 -4.63 9.76 -9.89
CA VAL A 170 -3.40 10.40 -10.35
C VAL A 170 -2.52 10.81 -9.16
N GLU A 171 -3.11 11.45 -8.14
CA GLU A 171 -2.39 11.84 -6.93
C GLU A 171 -1.78 10.63 -6.21
N LEU A 172 -2.54 9.54 -6.04
CA LEU A 172 -2.04 8.31 -5.44
C LEU A 172 -0.88 7.72 -6.26
N ARG A 173 -1.00 7.63 -7.59
CA ARG A 173 0.08 7.10 -8.45
C ARG A 173 1.34 7.97 -8.40
N GLN A 174 1.20 9.28 -8.36
CA GLN A 174 2.33 10.20 -8.17
C GLN A 174 2.99 10.03 -6.80
N ALA A 175 2.18 9.85 -5.75
CA ALA A 175 2.67 9.59 -4.40
C ALA A 175 3.46 8.27 -4.33
N LEU A 176 2.97 7.20 -4.97
CA LEU A 176 3.69 5.92 -5.06
C LEU A 176 5.00 6.04 -5.85
N HIS A 177 5.12 7.00 -6.78
CA HIS A 177 6.37 7.31 -7.47
C HIS A 177 7.26 8.35 -6.74
N SER A 178 6.92 8.73 -5.50
CA SER A 178 7.68 9.74 -4.78
C SER A 178 8.86 9.16 -3.98
N ALA A 179 9.92 9.96 -3.82
CA ALA A 179 11.02 9.61 -2.91
C ALA A 179 10.54 9.43 -1.45
N ARG A 180 9.44 10.08 -1.07
CA ARG A 180 8.82 9.89 0.25
C ARG A 180 8.31 8.45 0.42
N TYR A 181 7.58 7.95 -0.57
CA TYR A 181 7.09 6.57 -0.55
C TYR A 181 8.23 5.55 -0.62
N ALA A 182 9.22 5.77 -1.48
CA ALA A 182 10.42 4.92 -1.56
C ALA A 182 11.15 4.81 -0.21
N ARG A 183 11.36 5.93 0.48
CA ARG A 183 11.97 5.95 1.83
C ARG A 183 11.11 5.25 2.88
N LEU A 184 9.79 5.41 2.80
CA LEU A 184 8.86 4.74 3.70
C LEU A 184 8.95 3.22 3.57
N THR A 185 8.85 2.69 2.35
CA THR A 185 8.87 1.23 2.12
C THR A 185 10.24 0.64 2.43
N LEU A 186 11.33 1.30 2.03
CA LEU A 186 12.68 0.86 2.36
C LEU A 186 12.95 0.90 3.87
N GLY A 187 12.58 1.99 4.54
CA GLY A 187 12.75 2.13 5.99
C GLY A 187 11.94 1.10 6.76
N TRP A 188 10.72 0.80 6.30
CA TRP A 188 9.89 -0.25 6.88
C TRP A 188 10.55 -1.63 6.77
N LEU A 189 11.10 -1.97 5.61
CA LEU A 189 11.80 -3.25 5.40
C LEU A 189 13.15 -3.34 6.11
N GLU A 190 13.86 -2.22 6.28
CA GLU A 190 15.11 -2.17 7.08
C GLU A 190 14.82 -2.40 8.57
N TRP A 191 13.66 -1.94 9.04
CA TRP A 191 13.26 -2.04 10.44
C TRP A 191 12.79 -3.46 10.84
N LEU A 192 12.20 -4.21 9.91
CA LEU A 192 11.74 -5.59 10.12
C LEU A 192 12.90 -6.58 10.32
#